data_AF-A0A6M3JP80-F1
#
_entry.id   AF-A0A6M3JP80-F1
#
_cell.length_a   1.000
_cell.length_b   1.000
_cell.length_c   1.000
_cell.angle_alpha   90.00
_cell.angle_beta   90.00
_cell.angle_gamma   90.00
#
_symmetry.space_group_name_H-M   'P 1'
#
loop_
_entity.id
_entity.type
_entity.pdbx_description
1 polymer ?
#
loop_
_entity_poly.entity_id
_entity_poly.type
_entity_poly.pdbx_seq_one_letter_code
_entity_poly.pdbx_strand_id
1 'polypeptide(L)'
;MNEPNLKKKTQPYETQIREFWEWCGLRLVDPHTHPLGQAGNILQLNQEYGFPAIDLNNLFLYAKPAVIKKLGKAVWEGILLKWFKEMMIGKDPALALFWAIYDVIKACTPTHKGETG
;
A
#
# COMPACT_ATOMS: atom_id res chain seq x y z
N MET A 1 7.73 -7.86 -34.93
CA MET A 1 7.43 -6.82 -33.93
C MET A 1 6.70 -7.50 -32.80
N ASN A 2 7.33 -7.65 -31.63
CA ASN A 2 6.68 -8.26 -30.46
C ASN A 2 6.22 -7.13 -29.53
N GLU A 3 4.91 -6.98 -29.41
CA GLU A 3 4.28 -6.18 -28.35
C GLU A 3 4.75 -6.70 -26.98
N PRO A 4 5.19 -5.82 -26.05
CA PRO A 4 5.46 -6.26 -24.70
C PRO A 4 4.14 -6.61 -24.00
N ASN A 5 3.96 -7.92 -23.81
CA ASN A 5 2.98 -8.54 -22.93
C ASN A 5 2.64 -7.64 -21.73
N LEU A 6 1.42 -7.10 -21.73
CA LEU A 6 0.80 -6.44 -20.60
C LEU A 6 0.61 -7.51 -19.50
N LYS A 7 1.64 -7.78 -18.70
CA LYS A 7 1.57 -8.72 -17.58
C LYS A 7 0.38 -8.31 -16.72
N LYS A 8 -0.67 -9.13 -16.70
CA LYS A 8 -1.76 -9.01 -15.72
C LYS A 8 -1.09 -8.92 -14.35
N LYS A 9 -1.20 -7.77 -13.66
CA LYS A 9 -0.72 -7.60 -12.28
C LYS A 9 -1.47 -8.60 -11.40
N THR A 10 -0.90 -9.78 -11.23
CA THR A 10 -1.49 -10.94 -10.58
C THR A 10 -0.79 -11.06 -9.24
N GLN A 11 -1.47 -10.58 -8.19
CA GLN A 11 -1.03 -10.58 -6.79
C GLN A 11 0.26 -9.78 -6.50
N PRO A 12 0.28 -8.93 -5.44
CA PRO A 12 1.50 -8.25 -5.05
C PRO A 12 2.50 -9.23 -4.41
N TYR A 13 3.79 -8.99 -4.64
CA TYR A 13 4.85 -9.70 -3.93
C TYR A 13 4.87 -9.28 -2.44
N GLU A 14 5.36 -10.16 -1.56
CA GLU A 14 5.48 -9.88 -0.12
C GLU A 14 6.24 -8.58 0.17
N THR A 15 7.27 -8.27 -0.61
CA THR A 15 8.04 -7.03 -0.48
C THR A 15 7.21 -5.78 -0.77
N GLN A 16 6.29 -5.86 -1.74
CA GLN A 16 5.38 -4.77 -2.08
C GLN A 16 4.28 -4.61 -1.03
N ILE A 17 3.78 -5.73 -0.51
CA ILE A 17 2.82 -5.74 0.60
C ILE A 17 3.46 -5.07 1.84
N ARG A 18 4.70 -5.46 2.18
CA ARG A 18 5.47 -4.84 3.27
C ARG A 18 5.68 -3.34 3.05
N GLU A 19 6.22 -2.95 1.91
CA GLU A 19 6.47 -1.54 1.58
C GLU A 19 5.18 -0.70 1.68
N PHE A 20 4.08 -1.24 1.17
CA PHE A 20 2.76 -0.61 1.23
C PHE A 20 2.31 -0.37 2.67
N TRP A 21 2.37 -1.40 3.52
CA TRP A 21 1.92 -1.29 4.90
C TRP A 21 2.83 -0.41 5.76
N GLU A 22 4.14 -0.48 5.53
CA GLU A 22 5.12 0.44 6.11
C GLU A 22 4.86 1.89 5.73
N TRP A 23 4.53 2.13 4.46
CA TRP A 23 4.15 3.46 4.00
C TRP A 23 2.86 3.95 4.69
N CYS A 24 1.91 3.05 4.94
CA CYS A 24 0.70 3.34 5.72
C CYS A 24 0.98 3.59 7.22
N GLY A 25 2.19 3.34 7.69
CA GLY A 25 2.62 3.56 9.08
C GLY A 25 2.58 2.31 9.95
N LEU A 26 2.34 1.13 9.38
CA LEU A 26 2.43 -0.15 10.08
C LEU A 26 3.88 -0.61 10.12
N ARG A 27 4.34 -1.15 11.24
CA ARG A 27 5.69 -1.74 11.33
C ARG A 27 5.58 -3.09 12.01
N LEU A 28 6.34 -4.06 11.51
CA LEU A 28 6.59 -5.27 12.26
C LEU A 28 7.56 -4.91 13.39
N VAL A 29 7.14 -5.12 14.62
CA VAL A 29 7.94 -4.86 15.81
C VAL A 29 8.25 -6.20 16.46
N ASP A 30 9.52 -6.43 16.77
CA ASP A 30 9.91 -7.59 17.56
C ASP A 30 9.46 -7.35 19.03
N PRO A 31 8.55 -8.18 19.57
CA PRO A 31 8.00 -8.04 20.91
C PRO A 31 9.06 -8.22 22.01
N HIS A 32 10.23 -8.78 21.71
CA HIS A 32 11.35 -8.90 22.65
C HIS A 32 12.23 -7.64 22.69
N THR A 33 12.14 -6.76 21.68
CA THR A 33 12.96 -5.54 21.59
C THR A 33 12.21 -4.26 21.97
N HIS A 34 10.88 -4.30 21.99
CA HIS A 34 10.04 -3.16 22.31
C HIS A 34 8.98 -3.52 23.37
N PRO A 35 9.26 -3.27 24.67
CA PRO A 35 8.25 -3.46 25.71
C PRO A 35 7.04 -2.56 25.43
N LEU A 36 5.85 -3.17 25.50
CA LEU A 36 4.52 -2.54 25.40
C LEU A 36 4.47 -1.29 26.28
N GLY A 37 4.60 -0.09 25.70
CA GLY A 37 4.60 1.13 26.52
C GLY A 37 4.99 2.43 25.82
N GLN A 38 5.72 2.41 24.70
CA GLN A 38 5.98 3.64 23.95
C GLN A 38 4.94 3.85 22.86
N ALA A 39 3.79 4.34 23.29
CA ALA A 39 2.67 4.74 22.46
C ALA A 39 3.02 5.98 21.63
N GLY A 40 3.13 5.77 20.32
CA GLY A 40 3.12 6.84 19.32
C GLY A 40 2.71 6.29 17.96
N ASN A 41 1.41 6.17 17.70
CA ASN A 41 0.83 5.70 16.42
C ASN A 41 1.32 4.32 15.92
N ILE A 42 1.86 3.46 16.79
CA ILE A 42 2.33 2.14 16.41
C ILE A 42 1.16 1.17 16.53
N LEU A 43 0.58 0.78 15.39
CA LEU A 43 -0.19 -0.46 15.31
C LEU A 43 0.81 -1.60 15.33
N GLN A 44 1.09 -2.09 16.54
CA GLN A 44 1.97 -3.21 16.79
C GLN A 44 1.24 -4.46 16.31
N LEU A 45 1.68 -5.01 15.18
CA LEU A 45 1.25 -6.35 14.79
C LEU A 45 2.01 -7.32 15.67
N ASN A 46 1.28 -8.01 16.55
CA ASN A 46 1.85 -9.14 17.29
C ASN A 46 2.43 -10.12 16.26
N GLN A 47 3.67 -10.58 16.53
CA GLN A 47 4.47 -11.43 15.65
C GLN A 47 3.75 -12.65 15.07
N GLU A 48 2.66 -13.12 15.71
CA GLU A 48 1.89 -14.27 15.24
C GLU A 48 1.17 -14.06 13.89
N TYR A 49 0.88 -12.83 13.44
CA TYR A 49 -0.06 -12.62 12.32
C TYR A 49 0.44 -11.80 11.12
N GLY A 50 1.71 -11.40 11.07
CA GLY A 50 2.28 -10.67 9.93
C GLY A 50 1.58 -9.34 9.64
N PHE A 51 1.66 -8.84 8.40
CA PHE A 51 0.91 -7.64 7.97
C PHE A 51 -0.58 -7.95 7.71
N PRO A 52 -1.48 -6.95 7.78
CA PRO A 52 -2.89 -7.15 7.43
C PRO A 52 -3.05 -7.70 6.01
N ALA A 53 -4.10 -8.49 5.81
CA ALA A 53 -4.46 -8.98 4.50
C ALA A 53 -4.85 -7.83 3.55
N ILE A 54 -4.61 -8.02 2.25
CA ILE A 54 -5.08 -7.09 1.21
C ILE A 54 -6.57 -7.36 0.94
N ASP A 55 -7.42 -6.75 1.75
CA ASP A 55 -8.87 -6.71 1.56
C ASP A 55 -9.39 -5.27 1.68
N LEU A 56 -10.63 -5.05 1.25
CA LEU A 56 -11.21 -3.70 1.25
C LEU A 56 -11.25 -3.10 2.66
N ASN A 57 -11.60 -3.88 3.69
CA ASN A 57 -11.73 -3.36 5.06
C ASN A 57 -10.38 -2.83 5.56
N ASN A 58 -9.32 -3.63 5.41
CA ASN A 58 -7.98 -3.24 5.82
C ASN A 58 -7.43 -2.05 5.00
N LEU A 59 -7.71 -2.02 3.68
CA LEU A 59 -7.32 -0.89 2.83
C LEU A 59 -8.02 0.42 3.22
N PHE A 60 -9.33 0.39 3.51
CA PHE A 60 -10.06 1.57 3.97
C PHE A 60 -9.68 1.97 5.40
N LEU A 61 -9.37 1.00 6.26
CA LEU A 61 -9.01 1.27 7.65
C LEU A 61 -7.64 1.94 7.78
N TYR A 62 -6.65 1.46 7.02
CA TYR A 62 -5.26 1.91 7.18
C TYR A 62 -4.75 2.77 6.02
N ALA A 63 -5.03 2.38 4.77
CA ALA A 63 -4.46 3.06 3.62
C ALA A 63 -5.14 4.41 3.34
N LYS A 64 -6.48 4.49 3.47
CA LYS A 64 -7.22 5.75 3.30
C LYS A 64 -6.70 6.87 4.23
N PRO A 65 -6.64 6.71 5.56
CA PRO A 65 -6.14 7.78 6.42
C PRO A 65 -4.68 8.13 6.13
N ALA A 66 -3.84 7.15 5.76
CA ALA A 66 -2.46 7.41 5.35
C ALA A 66 -2.37 8.26 4.08
N VAL A 67 -3.13 7.93 3.04
CA VAL A 67 -3.18 8.71 1.79
C VAL A 67 -3.69 10.12 2.06
N ILE A 68 -4.81 10.26 2.77
CA ILE A 68 -5.38 11.60 3.07
C ILE A 68 -4.37 12.44 3.88
N LYS A 69 -3.71 11.84 4.87
CA LYS A 69 -2.72 12.52 5.72
C LYS A 69 -1.47 12.95 4.95
N LYS A 70 -0.97 12.12 4.02
CA LYS A 70 0.32 12.35 3.34
C LYS A 70 0.20 13.07 2.00
N LEU A 71 -0.89 12.81 1.27
CA LEU A 71 -1.08 13.24 -0.12
C LEU A 71 -2.33 14.11 -0.30
N GLY A 72 -3.21 14.18 0.71
CA GLY A 72 -4.42 14.99 0.68
C GLY A 72 -5.65 14.27 0.13
N LYS A 73 -6.81 14.87 0.40
CA LYS A 73 -8.13 14.32 0.05
C LYS A 73 -8.34 14.18 -1.47
N ALA A 74 -7.88 15.16 -2.26
CA ALA A 74 -8.04 15.17 -3.71
C ALA A 74 -7.32 13.97 -4.38
N VAL A 75 -6.15 13.58 -3.87
CA VAL A 75 -5.42 12.40 -4.36
C VAL A 75 -6.19 11.12 -4.06
N TRP A 76 -6.76 11.01 -2.86
CA TRP A 76 -7.62 9.88 -2.48
C TRP A 76 -8.86 9.76 -3.38
N GLU A 77 -9.54 10.87 -3.66
CA GLU A 77 -10.70 10.91 -4.57
C GLU A 77 -10.30 10.50 -6.00
N GLY A 78 -9.12 10.92 -6.47
CA GLY A 78 -8.55 10.47 -7.75
C GLY A 78 -8.24 8.97 -7.79
N ILE A 79 -7.70 8.40 -6.71
CA ILE A 79 -7.49 6.96 -6.56
C ILE A 79 -8.82 6.21 -6.62
N LEU A 80 -9.85 6.67 -5.91
CA LEU A 80 -11.18 6.04 -5.93
C LEU A 80 -11.79 6.07 -7.32
N LEU A 81 -11.66 7.18 -8.06
CA LEU A 81 -12.16 7.28 -9.43
C LEU A 81 -11.44 6.30 -10.36
N LYS A 82 -10.11 6.15 -10.24
CA LYS A 82 -9.34 5.16 -11.00
C LYS A 82 -9.77 3.74 -10.63
N TRP A 83 -9.84 3.44 -9.34
CA TRP A 83 -10.30 2.15 -8.81
C TRP A 83 -11.69 1.76 -9.30
N PHE A 84 -12.64 2.70 -9.30
CA PHE A 84 -14.01 2.45 -9.75
C PHE A 84 -14.05 2.03 -11.24
N LYS A 85 -13.25 2.69 -12.10
CA LYS A 85 -13.14 2.29 -13.52
C LYS A 85 -12.60 0.87 -13.68
N GLU A 86 -11.62 0.50 -12.86
CA GLU A 86 -11.00 -0.84 -12.86
C GLU A 86 -11.95 -1.91 -12.32
N MET A 87 -12.82 -1.58 -11.37
CA MET A 87 -13.87 -2.49 -10.89
C MET A 87 -14.92 -2.77 -11.96
N MET A 88 -15.32 -1.77 -12.74
CA MET A 88 -16.35 -1.92 -13.79
C MET A 88 -15.94 -2.89 -14.91
N ILE A 89 -14.66 -3.19 -15.04
CA ILE A 89 -14.13 -4.21 -15.99
C ILE A 89 -13.91 -5.58 -15.35
N GLY A 90 -14.46 -5.82 -14.15
CA GLY A 90 -14.50 -7.14 -13.50
C GLY A 90 -13.22 -7.54 -12.76
N LYS A 91 -12.36 -6.59 -12.39
CA LYS A 91 -11.17 -6.88 -11.56
C LYS A 91 -11.55 -7.12 -10.10
N ASP A 92 -10.73 -7.91 -9.41
CA ASP A 92 -10.81 -8.05 -7.94
C ASP A 92 -10.74 -6.66 -7.29
N PRO A 93 -11.77 -6.23 -6.53
CA PRO A 93 -11.84 -4.87 -6.01
C PRO A 93 -10.70 -4.52 -5.05
N ALA A 94 -10.27 -5.45 -4.20
CA ALA A 94 -9.22 -5.21 -3.23
C ALA A 94 -7.86 -5.05 -3.91
N LEU A 95 -7.53 -5.95 -4.83
CA LEU A 95 -6.31 -5.91 -5.61
C LEU A 95 -6.24 -4.68 -6.52
N ALA A 96 -7.36 -4.31 -7.15
CA ALA A 96 -7.45 -3.10 -7.97
C ALA A 96 -7.19 -1.83 -7.13
N LEU A 97 -7.79 -1.75 -5.93
CA LEU A 97 -7.57 -0.62 -5.02
C LEU A 97 -6.13 -0.57 -4.52
N PHE A 98 -5.58 -1.72 -4.11
CA PHE A 98 -4.17 -1.84 -3.70
C PHE A 98 -3.24 -1.28 -4.78
N TRP A 99 -3.38 -1.72 -6.03
CA TRP A 99 -2.52 -1.25 -7.11
C TRP A 99 -2.72 0.23 -7.44
N ALA A 100 -3.96 0.74 -7.36
CA ALA A 100 -4.22 2.16 -7.58
C ALA A 100 -3.50 3.02 -6.54
N ILE A 101 -3.47 2.61 -5.27
CA ILE A 101 -2.75 3.30 -4.20
C ILE A 101 -1.23 3.12 -4.37
N TYR A 102 -0.78 1.89 -4.62
CA TYR A 102 0.65 1.58 -4.72
C TYR A 102 1.32 2.32 -5.90
N ASP A 103 0.65 2.46 -7.04
CA ASP A 103 1.14 3.28 -8.16
C ASP A 103 1.41 4.73 -7.72
N VAL A 104 0.53 5.30 -6.89
CA VAL A 104 0.71 6.66 -6.35
C VAL A 104 1.87 6.71 -5.36
N ILE A 105 1.99 5.72 -4.47
CA ILE A 105 3.13 5.61 -3.55
C ILE A 105 4.45 5.62 -4.33
N LYS A 106 4.56 4.84 -5.41
CA LYS A 106 5.79 4.80 -6.23
C LYS A 106 6.04 6.09 -7.00
N ALA A 107 5.01 6.80 -7.42
CA ALA A 107 5.16 8.12 -8.05
C ALA A 107 5.64 9.19 -7.05
N CYS A 108 5.23 9.10 -5.78
CA CYS A 108 5.60 10.07 -4.73
C CYS A 108 6.89 9.72 -3.98
N THR A 109 7.40 8.50 -4.11
CA THR A 109 8.67 8.06 -3.52
C THR A 109 9.66 7.77 -4.64
N PRO A 110 10.27 8.81 -5.26
CA PRO A 110 11.35 8.58 -6.19
C PRO A 110 12.48 7.90 -5.41
N THR A 111 12.68 6.61 -5.65
CA THR A 111 13.95 5.96 -5.32
C THR A 111 15.06 6.84 -5.89
N HIS A 112 15.89 7.43 -5.03
CA HIS A 112 17.16 8.02 -5.43
C HIS A 112 17.98 6.92 -6.12
N LYS A 113 17.77 6.76 -7.43
CA LYS A 113 18.77 6.16 -8.29
C LYS A 113 19.79 7.27 -8.53
N GLY A 114 20.98 7.05 -8.02
CA GLY A 114 22.10 7.96 -8.20
C GLY A 114 22.31 8.28 -9.67
N GLU A 115 22.24 9.56 -10.00
CA GLU A 115 22.95 10.13 -11.12
C GLU A 115 24.02 11.03 -10.51
N THR A 116 25.17 10.43 -10.22
CA THR A 116 26.46 11.12 -10.22
C THR A 116 27.19 10.59 -11.45
N GLY A 117 26.99 11.28 -12.57
CA GLY A 117 27.89 11.26 -13.71
C GLY A 117 28.86 12.42 -13.59
#